data_AF-A0A3P8PNK1-F1
#
_entry.id   AF-A0A3P8PNK1-F1
#
_cell.length_a   1.000
_cell.length_b   1.000
_cell.length_c   1.000
_cell.angle_alpha   90.00
_cell.angle_beta   90.00
_cell.angle_gamma   90.00
#
_symmetry.space_group_name_H-M   'P 1'
#
loop_
_entity.id
_entity.type
_entity.pdbx_description
1 polymer ?
#
loop_
_entity_poly.entity_id
_entity_poly.type
_entity_poly.pdbx_seq_one_letter_code
_entity_poly.pdbx_strand_id
1 'polypeptide(L)'
;MSDILCRWLNQELQLSKAVEPKTIAKDFASGYLMGEVLHKYQLQNDFNMFMKKDTSVSKLNNFTRLEPTLQLLGISFDINTAQDLIQEKQGAATRLLYQLYVSLEKNRKAEISGTMMEIMQPAGCASLHKKEHQIYSDRLRQVVKRDTELKLQKISQHYEEKFQQFVVTPPIEQKRQVKVQDEKRLKNIDKLQAFHQKHKGMTFKQTTYMQVPKPPPYISQLSLKKRQQQQKRKERQAQIVQTEIVQFETNRKMVITAGLSSSGQSPIDFSLGSSSQGRDLLGRGNKVMLQSSNRYIQEIRKRLEENAIACKEREKRQDRFLVEQLKVHEAQEEARREEQLVKRLTRQTQQEQRLATQLLQIRMQKEVIRENRLFREQQYQQRRERDFQEALDREAALAQQAKLDRAEEIKKELEFCNRIAVERTQRKYKKHFENCRGILEQIMDLATKVGEYRLLNGKYVT
;
A
#
# COMPACT_ATOMS: atom_id res chain seq x y z
N MET A 1 -42.56 9.00 -34.87
CA MET A 1 -41.90 9.85 -33.85
C MET A 1 -40.46 10.17 -34.24
N SER A 2 -39.65 9.18 -34.65
CA SER A 2 -38.29 9.38 -35.15
C SER A 2 -38.19 10.39 -36.29
N ASP A 3 -39.13 10.36 -37.25
CA ASP A 3 -39.07 11.22 -38.44
C ASP A 3 -39.29 12.71 -38.14
N ILE A 4 -40.08 13.01 -37.10
CA ILE A 4 -40.31 14.39 -36.64
C ILE A 4 -39.04 14.94 -35.99
N LEU A 5 -38.37 14.12 -35.16
CA LEU A 5 -37.09 14.48 -34.56
C LEU A 5 -35.98 14.63 -35.61
N CYS A 6 -35.94 13.76 -36.63
CA CYS A 6 -34.98 13.89 -37.72
C CYS A 6 -35.22 15.16 -38.56
N ARG A 7 -36.49 15.53 -38.81
CA ARG A 7 -36.82 16.82 -39.47
C ARG A 7 -36.36 18.00 -38.63
N TRP A 8 -36.66 18.00 -37.33
CA TRP A 8 -36.19 19.03 -36.40
C TRP A 8 -34.66 19.18 -36.41
N LEU A 9 -33.92 18.08 -36.26
CA LEU A 9 -32.45 18.08 -36.21
C LEU A 9 -31.80 18.55 -37.52
N ASN A 10 -32.36 18.13 -38.67
CA ASN A 10 -31.75 18.40 -39.97
C ASN A 10 -32.22 19.73 -40.59
N GLN A 11 -33.50 20.09 -40.45
CA GLN A 11 -34.10 21.26 -41.11
C GLN A 11 -34.04 22.51 -40.23
N GLU A 12 -34.35 22.39 -38.94
CA GLU A 12 -34.36 23.54 -38.03
C GLU A 12 -32.98 23.79 -37.42
N LEU A 13 -32.34 22.74 -36.92
CA LEU A 13 -31.05 22.89 -36.25
C LEU A 13 -29.86 22.82 -37.21
N GLN A 14 -29.97 22.18 -38.38
CA GLN A 14 -28.89 22.01 -39.36
C GLN A 14 -27.56 21.54 -38.72
N LEU A 15 -27.57 20.36 -38.10
CA LEU A 15 -26.37 19.79 -37.48
C LEU A 15 -25.24 19.51 -38.47
N SER A 16 -24.03 19.41 -37.95
CA SER A 16 -22.80 19.09 -38.72
C SER A 16 -22.83 17.75 -39.46
N LYS A 17 -23.77 16.85 -39.11
CA LYS A 17 -24.03 15.58 -39.78
C LYS A 17 -25.53 15.39 -39.95
N ALA A 18 -25.96 14.99 -41.15
CA ALA A 18 -27.34 14.61 -41.40
C ALA A 18 -27.70 13.32 -40.62
N VAL A 19 -28.78 13.37 -39.84
CA VAL A 19 -29.24 12.26 -39.00
C VAL A 19 -30.39 11.53 -39.69
N GLU A 20 -30.25 10.21 -39.88
CA GLU A 20 -31.32 9.36 -40.42
C GLU A 20 -32.06 8.61 -39.29
N PRO A 21 -33.35 8.28 -39.47
CA PRO A 21 -34.13 7.54 -38.46
C PRO A 21 -33.52 6.19 -38.09
N LYS A 22 -32.83 5.52 -39.03
CA LYS A 22 -32.19 4.21 -38.81
C LYS A 22 -30.83 4.31 -38.13
N THR A 23 -30.13 5.43 -38.26
CA THR A 23 -28.78 5.63 -37.72
C THR A 23 -28.74 6.48 -36.45
N ILE A 24 -29.89 7.00 -36.01
CA ILE A 24 -30.00 7.91 -34.87
C ILE A 24 -29.33 7.38 -33.59
N ALA A 25 -29.45 6.08 -33.30
CA ALA A 25 -28.81 5.50 -32.12
C ALA A 25 -27.28 5.56 -32.21
N LYS A 26 -26.72 5.31 -33.39
CA LYS A 26 -25.28 5.31 -33.66
C LYS A 26 -24.70 6.71 -33.71
N ASP A 27 -25.42 7.65 -34.35
CA ASP A 27 -24.96 9.02 -34.52
C ASP A 27 -24.86 9.76 -33.17
N PHE A 28 -25.78 9.47 -32.25
CA PHE A 28 -25.80 10.05 -30.91
C PHE A 28 -24.99 9.29 -29.86
N ALA A 29 -24.48 8.09 -30.15
CA ALA A 29 -23.69 7.28 -29.22
C ALA A 29 -22.37 7.94 -28.79
N SER A 30 -21.83 8.86 -29.62
CA SER A 30 -20.63 9.63 -29.28
C SER A 30 -20.89 10.75 -28.25
N GLY A 31 -22.14 11.15 -28.06
CA GLY A 31 -22.51 12.34 -27.28
C GLY A 31 -22.19 13.68 -27.94
N TYR A 32 -21.45 13.70 -29.05
CA TYR A 32 -21.02 14.94 -29.71
C TYR A 32 -22.19 15.74 -30.28
N LEU A 33 -23.09 15.07 -31.03
CA LEU A 33 -24.25 15.73 -31.64
C LEU A 33 -25.21 16.27 -30.58
N MET A 34 -25.30 15.62 -29.42
CA MET A 34 -26.10 16.12 -28.30
C MET A 34 -25.53 17.45 -27.76
N GLY A 35 -24.20 17.54 -27.65
CA GLY A 35 -23.54 18.78 -27.27
C GLY A 35 -23.71 19.88 -28.32
N GLU A 36 -23.74 19.52 -29.60
CA GLU A 36 -23.97 20.47 -30.70
C GLU A 36 -25.39 21.05 -30.64
N VAL A 37 -26.40 20.23 -30.36
CA VAL A 37 -27.78 20.69 -30.14
C VAL A 37 -27.81 21.70 -28.99
N LEU A 38 -27.25 21.37 -27.82
CA LEU A 38 -27.25 22.27 -26.66
C LEU A 38 -26.47 23.57 -26.90
N HIS A 39 -25.37 23.49 -27.65
CA HIS A 39 -24.59 24.67 -28.05
C HIS A 39 -25.41 25.62 -28.94
N LYS A 40 -26.20 25.10 -29.89
CA LYS A 40 -27.07 25.95 -30.74
C LYS A 40 -28.14 26.69 -29.95
N TYR A 41 -28.58 26.15 -28.82
CA TYR A 41 -29.49 26.83 -27.89
C TYR A 41 -28.76 27.68 -26.83
N GLN A 42 -27.44 27.89 -26.96
CA GLN A 42 -26.62 28.66 -26.02
C GLN A 42 -26.64 28.13 -24.58
N LEU A 43 -26.94 26.84 -24.39
CA LEU A 43 -26.99 26.19 -23.08
C LEU A 43 -25.65 25.55 -22.70
N GLN A 44 -24.70 25.48 -23.63
CA GLN A 44 -23.43 24.81 -23.43
C GLN A 44 -22.27 25.61 -24.02
N ASN A 45 -21.53 26.28 -23.14
CA ASN A 45 -20.45 27.20 -23.53
C ASN A 45 -19.12 26.47 -23.82
N ASP A 46 -18.97 25.24 -23.33
CA ASP A 46 -17.73 24.45 -23.41
C ASP A 46 -17.70 23.46 -24.59
N PHE A 47 -18.51 23.71 -25.63
CA PHE A 47 -18.60 22.83 -26.81
C PHE A 47 -17.24 22.61 -27.50
N ASN A 48 -16.32 23.57 -27.43
CA ASN A 48 -14.97 23.43 -27.97
C ASN A 48 -14.17 22.25 -27.37
N MET A 49 -14.55 21.80 -26.16
CA MET A 49 -13.93 20.67 -25.48
C MET A 49 -14.54 19.31 -25.87
N PHE A 50 -15.61 19.30 -26.67
CA PHE A 50 -16.23 18.08 -27.16
C PHE A 50 -15.42 17.45 -28.28
N MET A 51 -15.32 16.12 -28.26
CA MET A 51 -14.56 15.36 -29.24
C MET A 51 -15.49 14.56 -30.17
N LYS A 52 -15.30 14.69 -31.48
CA LYS A 52 -16.08 13.97 -32.50
C LYS A 52 -15.67 12.49 -32.66
N LYS A 53 -14.54 12.07 -32.09
CA LYS A 53 -14.02 10.70 -32.24
C LYS A 53 -14.87 9.68 -31.48
N ASP A 54 -14.99 8.48 -32.04
CA ASP A 54 -15.67 7.34 -31.43
C ASP A 54 -14.69 6.52 -30.57
N THR A 55 -14.08 7.15 -29.57
CA THR A 55 -13.20 6.48 -28.59
C THR A 55 -13.85 6.47 -27.21
N SER A 56 -13.46 5.51 -26.36
CA SER A 56 -13.98 5.43 -24.99
C SER A 56 -13.74 6.73 -24.20
N VAL A 57 -12.59 7.39 -24.43
CA VAL A 57 -12.23 8.65 -23.78
C VAL A 57 -13.08 9.81 -24.29
N SER A 58 -13.34 9.87 -25.60
CA SER A 58 -14.20 10.91 -26.19
C SER A 58 -15.64 10.79 -25.73
N LYS A 59 -16.22 9.57 -25.72
CA LYS A 59 -17.55 9.32 -25.15
C LYS A 59 -17.63 9.78 -23.70
N LEU A 60 -16.67 9.38 -22.87
CA LEU A 60 -16.66 9.74 -21.46
C LEU A 60 -16.63 11.26 -21.26
N ASN A 61 -15.71 11.96 -21.92
CA ASN A 61 -15.61 13.42 -21.83
C ASN A 61 -16.92 14.11 -22.28
N ASN A 62 -17.51 13.67 -23.39
CA ASN A 62 -18.74 14.25 -23.90
C ASN A 62 -19.91 14.01 -22.92
N PHE A 63 -20.13 12.77 -22.46
CA PHE A 63 -21.25 12.44 -21.56
C PHE A 63 -21.09 12.99 -20.14
N THR A 64 -19.87 13.20 -19.64
CA THR A 64 -19.65 13.93 -18.38
C THR A 64 -20.05 15.39 -18.52
N ARG A 65 -19.78 16.04 -19.65
CA ARG A 65 -20.11 17.46 -19.87
C ARG A 65 -21.59 17.73 -20.15
N LEU A 66 -22.30 16.74 -20.70
CA LEU A 66 -23.75 16.85 -20.96
C LEU A 66 -24.60 16.72 -19.69
N GLU A 67 -24.10 16.05 -18.66
CA GLU A 67 -24.90 15.73 -17.49
C GLU A 67 -25.38 16.99 -16.73
N PRO A 68 -24.53 18.00 -16.44
CA PRO A 68 -24.98 19.19 -15.73
C PRO A 68 -26.03 19.99 -16.50
N THR A 69 -25.86 20.11 -17.82
CA THR A 69 -26.79 20.87 -18.68
C THR A 69 -28.14 20.15 -18.80
N LEU A 70 -28.16 18.82 -18.89
CA LEU A 70 -29.39 18.04 -18.89
C LEU A 70 -30.11 18.07 -17.54
N GLN A 71 -29.37 17.99 -16.43
CA GLN A 71 -29.96 18.12 -15.09
C GLN A 71 -30.57 19.52 -14.86
N LEU A 72 -29.92 20.58 -15.36
CA LEU A 72 -30.48 21.94 -15.31
C LEU A 72 -31.80 22.04 -16.07
N LEU A 73 -31.94 21.34 -17.21
CA LEU A 73 -33.18 21.24 -17.98
C LEU A 73 -34.26 20.35 -17.33
N GLY A 74 -33.99 19.80 -16.14
CA GLY A 74 -34.90 18.89 -15.43
C GLY A 74 -35.01 17.50 -16.06
N ILE A 75 -34.03 17.12 -16.89
CA ILE A 75 -33.97 15.81 -17.53
C ILE A 75 -33.10 14.89 -16.67
N SER A 76 -33.67 13.79 -16.17
CA SER A 76 -32.95 12.77 -15.41
C SER A 76 -31.97 12.03 -16.33
N PHE A 77 -30.67 12.32 -16.20
CA PHE A 77 -29.62 11.69 -16.99
C PHE A 77 -28.80 10.70 -16.16
N ASP A 78 -29.35 9.50 -15.97
CA ASP A 78 -28.72 8.46 -15.18
C ASP A 78 -27.63 7.70 -15.95
N ILE A 79 -26.74 7.03 -15.21
CA ILE A 79 -25.69 6.16 -15.76
C ILE A 79 -26.26 5.10 -16.69
N ASN A 80 -27.44 4.54 -16.36
CA ASN A 80 -28.11 3.55 -17.19
C ASN A 80 -28.54 4.14 -18.55
N THR A 81 -29.00 5.39 -18.56
CA THR A 81 -29.37 6.08 -19.80
C THR A 81 -28.13 6.38 -20.64
N ALA A 82 -27.04 6.83 -20.02
CA ALA A 82 -25.76 7.03 -20.69
C ALA A 82 -25.20 5.71 -21.26
N GLN A 83 -25.31 4.61 -20.51
CA GLN A 83 -24.90 3.28 -20.97
C GLN A 83 -25.73 2.80 -22.15
N ASP A 84 -27.06 2.92 -22.06
CA ASP A 84 -27.98 2.54 -23.15
C ASP A 84 -27.68 3.34 -24.44
N LEU A 85 -27.28 4.61 -24.32
CA LEU A 85 -26.83 5.43 -25.46
C LEU A 85 -25.49 4.98 -26.02
N ILE A 86 -24.51 4.71 -25.15
CA ILE A 86 -23.17 4.26 -25.56
C ILE A 86 -23.22 2.89 -26.26
N GLN A 87 -24.15 2.02 -25.84
CA GLN A 87 -24.38 0.70 -26.40
C GLN A 87 -25.31 0.71 -27.63
N GLU A 88 -25.70 1.88 -28.13
CA GLU A 88 -26.56 2.04 -29.31
C GLU A 88 -27.90 1.31 -29.19
N LYS A 89 -28.46 1.24 -27.98
CA LYS A 89 -29.74 0.57 -27.74
C LYS A 89 -30.84 1.31 -28.46
N GLN A 90 -31.62 0.55 -29.23
CA GLN A 90 -32.74 1.08 -29.99
C GLN A 90 -33.76 1.75 -29.07
N GLY A 91 -34.17 2.97 -29.40
CA GLY A 91 -35.15 3.74 -28.63
C GLY A 91 -34.59 4.67 -27.55
N ALA A 92 -33.37 4.43 -27.04
CA ALA A 92 -32.79 5.23 -25.96
C ALA A 92 -32.48 6.66 -26.41
N ALA A 93 -31.80 6.82 -27.56
CA ALA A 93 -31.48 8.11 -28.15
C ALA A 93 -32.75 8.90 -28.51
N THR A 94 -33.74 8.26 -29.11
CA THR A 94 -35.01 8.92 -29.49
C THR A 94 -35.80 9.40 -28.28
N ARG A 95 -35.83 8.63 -27.18
CA ARG A 95 -36.53 9.03 -25.96
C ARG A 95 -35.87 10.25 -25.33
N LEU A 96 -34.55 10.24 -25.20
CA LEU A 96 -33.82 11.37 -24.64
C LEU A 96 -33.93 12.61 -25.54
N LEU A 97 -33.82 12.45 -26.86
CA LEU A 97 -34.00 13.54 -27.82
C LEU A 97 -35.40 14.14 -27.77
N TYR A 98 -36.44 13.31 -27.59
CA TYR A 98 -37.79 13.81 -27.41
C TYR A 98 -37.96 14.60 -26.11
N GLN A 99 -37.43 14.08 -24.99
CA GLN A 99 -37.42 14.81 -23.72
C GLN A 99 -36.68 16.15 -23.86
N LEU A 100 -35.55 16.13 -24.55
CA LEU A 100 -34.77 17.33 -24.82
C LEU A 100 -35.55 18.32 -25.69
N TYR A 101 -36.19 17.87 -26.78
CA TYR A 101 -37.03 18.70 -27.64
C TYR A 101 -38.11 19.43 -26.84
N VAL A 102 -38.86 18.72 -26.00
CA VAL A 102 -39.92 19.29 -25.17
C VAL A 102 -39.37 20.30 -24.15
N SER A 103 -38.26 20.00 -23.49
CA SER A 103 -37.64 20.91 -22.52
C SER A 103 -37.08 22.17 -23.19
N LEU A 104 -36.44 22.04 -24.36
CA LEU A 104 -35.91 23.16 -25.12
C LEU A 104 -37.03 24.05 -25.66
N GLU A 105 -38.14 23.48 -26.13
CA GLU A 105 -39.28 24.26 -26.63
C GLU A 105 -39.95 25.06 -25.50
N LYS A 106 -40.04 24.48 -24.29
CA LYS A 106 -40.51 25.20 -23.09
C LYS A 106 -39.61 26.37 -22.72
N ASN A 107 -38.30 26.17 -22.71
CA ASN A 107 -37.35 27.23 -22.38
C ASN A 107 -37.28 28.31 -23.45
N ARG A 108 -37.42 27.94 -24.74
CA ARG A 108 -37.54 28.89 -25.84
C ARG A 108 -38.77 29.80 -25.69
N LYS A 109 -39.91 29.24 -25.27
CA LYS A 109 -41.14 30.04 -25.00
C LYS A 109 -40.99 30.95 -23.77
N ALA A 110 -40.15 30.60 -22.83
CA ALA A 110 -39.91 31.37 -21.61
C ALA A 110 -38.73 32.37 -21.73
N GLU A 111 -37.98 32.36 -22.85
CA GLU A 111 -36.76 33.16 -23.08
C GLU A 111 -35.69 33.04 -21.98
N ILE A 112 -35.68 31.92 -21.24
CA ILE A 112 -34.75 31.70 -20.13
C ILE A 112 -33.43 31.18 -20.71
N SER A 113 -32.38 32.00 -20.62
CA SER A 113 -31.01 31.59 -20.95
C SER A 113 -30.45 30.62 -19.89
N GLY A 114 -29.54 29.73 -20.29
CA GLY A 114 -28.94 28.71 -19.40
C GLY A 114 -28.29 29.32 -18.16
N THR A 115 -27.63 30.47 -18.31
CA THR A 115 -27.02 31.21 -17.18
C THR A 115 -28.06 31.74 -16.21
N MET A 116 -29.23 32.18 -16.70
CA MET A 116 -30.33 32.63 -15.86
C MET A 116 -30.94 31.44 -15.11
N MET A 117 -31.02 30.27 -15.75
CA MET A 117 -31.52 29.04 -15.13
C MET A 117 -30.62 28.55 -13.99
N GLU A 118 -29.30 28.68 -14.14
CA GLU A 118 -28.32 28.37 -13.08
C GLU A 118 -28.40 29.36 -11.91
N ILE A 119 -28.62 30.65 -12.18
CA ILE A 119 -28.78 31.69 -11.15
C ILE A 119 -30.11 31.55 -10.39
N MET A 120 -31.19 31.17 -11.08
CA MET A 120 -32.50 30.96 -10.48
C MET A 120 -32.60 29.64 -9.69
N GLN A 121 -31.61 28.76 -9.82
CA GLN A 121 -31.62 27.47 -9.13
C GLN A 121 -31.42 27.65 -7.61
N PRO A 122 -32.27 27.04 -6.76
CA PRO A 122 -32.07 27.08 -5.32
C PRO A 122 -30.70 26.51 -4.93
N ALA A 123 -29.99 27.18 -4.01
CA ALA A 123 -28.63 26.80 -3.59
C ALA A 123 -28.52 25.34 -3.11
N GLY A 124 -29.57 24.81 -2.48
CA GLY A 124 -29.66 23.41 -2.09
C GLY A 124 -29.61 22.45 -3.29
N CYS A 125 -30.40 22.72 -4.34
CA CYS A 125 -30.43 21.91 -5.56
C CYS A 125 -29.09 21.98 -6.32
N ALA A 126 -28.50 23.16 -6.43
CA ALA A 126 -27.18 23.33 -7.05
C ALA A 126 -26.10 22.51 -6.31
N SER A 127 -26.15 22.45 -4.97
CA SER A 127 -25.20 21.66 -4.18
C SER A 127 -25.40 20.15 -4.32
N LEU A 128 -26.65 19.69 -4.49
CA LEU A 128 -26.98 18.28 -4.73
C LEU A 128 -26.52 17.85 -6.11
N HIS A 129 -26.84 18.62 -7.16
CA HIS A 129 -26.40 18.35 -8.53
C HIS A 129 -24.87 18.24 -8.63
N LYS A 130 -24.12 19.09 -7.91
CA LYS A 130 -22.65 18.97 -7.83
C LYS A 130 -22.16 17.64 -7.25
N LYS A 131 -22.82 17.12 -6.21
CA LYS A 131 -22.48 15.82 -5.61
C LYS A 131 -22.89 14.66 -6.52
N GLU A 132 -24.07 14.74 -7.12
CA GLU A 132 -24.58 13.75 -8.07
C GLU A 132 -23.68 13.65 -9.31
N HIS A 133 -23.25 14.79 -9.84
CA HIS A 133 -22.30 14.87 -10.94
C HIS A 133 -20.98 14.14 -10.65
N GLN A 134 -20.43 14.31 -9.44
CA GLN A 134 -19.21 13.60 -9.03
C GLN A 134 -19.43 12.09 -9.04
N ILE A 135 -20.50 11.62 -8.41
CA ILE A 135 -20.87 10.20 -8.35
C ILE A 135 -21.10 9.64 -9.76
N TYR A 136 -21.79 10.41 -10.61
CA TYR A 136 -22.03 10.07 -12.01
C TYR A 136 -20.71 9.92 -12.77
N SER A 137 -19.80 10.88 -12.65
CA SER A 137 -18.51 10.88 -13.36
C SER A 137 -17.63 9.68 -12.98
N ASP A 138 -17.59 9.32 -11.70
CA ASP A 138 -16.81 8.18 -11.21
C ASP A 138 -17.40 6.85 -11.67
N ARG A 139 -18.73 6.72 -11.65
CA ARG A 139 -19.41 5.50 -12.11
C ARG A 139 -19.37 5.34 -13.62
N LEU A 140 -19.49 6.43 -14.37
CA LEU A 140 -19.39 6.41 -15.84
C LEU A 140 -18.03 5.83 -16.29
N ARG A 141 -16.94 6.17 -15.60
CA ARG A 141 -15.60 5.58 -15.86
C ARG A 141 -15.55 4.06 -15.74
N GLN A 142 -16.39 3.47 -14.90
CA GLN A 142 -16.44 2.00 -14.72
C GLN A 142 -17.28 1.32 -15.79
N VAL A 143 -18.31 2.01 -16.31
CA VAL A 143 -19.26 1.45 -17.27
C VAL A 143 -18.76 1.53 -18.71
N VAL A 144 -18.01 2.58 -19.06
CA VAL A 144 -17.45 2.72 -20.41
C VAL A 144 -16.26 1.76 -20.58
N LYS A 145 -16.44 0.73 -21.40
CA LYS A 145 -15.37 -0.21 -21.78
C LYS A 145 -14.19 0.54 -22.42
N ARG A 146 -12.97 0.16 -22.06
CA ARG A 146 -11.76 0.77 -22.64
C ARG A 146 -11.53 0.31 -24.07
N ASP A 147 -10.96 1.17 -24.90
CA ASP A 147 -10.61 0.82 -26.29
C ASP A 147 -9.68 -0.40 -26.38
N THR A 148 -8.77 -0.59 -25.40
CA THR A 148 -7.89 -1.76 -25.33
C THR A 148 -8.65 -3.06 -25.06
N GLU A 149 -9.70 -2.98 -24.24
CA GLU A 149 -10.57 -4.12 -23.91
C GLU A 149 -11.44 -4.50 -25.10
N LEU A 150 -11.98 -3.51 -25.84
CA LEU A 150 -12.70 -3.75 -27.08
C LEU A 150 -11.80 -4.40 -28.14
N LYS A 151 -10.55 -3.94 -28.27
CA LYS A 151 -9.56 -4.58 -29.17
C LYS A 151 -9.25 -6.01 -28.73
N LEU A 152 -9.07 -6.25 -27.43
CA LEU A 152 -8.83 -7.58 -26.90
C LEU A 152 -10.03 -8.52 -27.13
N GLN A 153 -11.25 -8.02 -26.97
CA GLN A 153 -12.47 -8.79 -27.24
C GLN A 153 -12.56 -9.20 -28.71
N LYS A 154 -12.27 -8.28 -29.65
CA LYS A 154 -12.21 -8.60 -31.09
C LYS A 154 -11.14 -9.66 -31.40
N ILE A 155 -9.98 -9.56 -30.76
CA ILE A 155 -8.91 -10.57 -30.89
C ILE A 155 -9.39 -11.92 -30.36
N SER A 156 -10.01 -11.95 -29.18
CA SER A 156 -10.56 -13.17 -28.57
C SER A 156 -11.60 -13.82 -29.48
N GLN A 157 -12.55 -13.03 -30.00
CA GLN A 157 -13.59 -13.49 -30.93
C GLN A 157 -12.97 -14.08 -32.19
N HIS A 158 -11.99 -13.41 -32.79
CA HIS A 158 -11.29 -13.94 -33.97
C HIS A 158 -10.62 -15.30 -33.70
N TYR A 159 -9.97 -15.47 -32.54
CA TYR A 159 -9.37 -16.76 -32.18
C TYR A 159 -10.38 -17.84 -31.82
N GLU A 160 -11.52 -17.45 -31.24
CA GLU A 160 -12.62 -18.36 -30.94
C GLU A 160 -13.32 -18.84 -32.22
N GLU A 161 -13.58 -17.94 -33.16
CA GLU A 161 -14.08 -18.26 -34.51
C GLU A 161 -13.10 -19.17 -35.26
N LYS A 162 -11.80 -18.85 -35.20
CA LYS A 162 -10.75 -19.69 -35.78
C LYS A 162 -10.72 -21.07 -35.11
N PHE A 163 -10.87 -21.15 -33.80
CA PHE A 163 -10.95 -22.41 -33.06
C PHE A 163 -12.17 -23.23 -33.46
N GLN A 164 -13.34 -22.60 -33.60
CA GLN A 164 -14.56 -23.26 -34.08
C GLN A 164 -14.38 -23.81 -35.51
N GLN A 165 -13.71 -23.09 -36.41
CA GLN A 165 -13.36 -23.58 -37.74
C GLN A 165 -12.41 -24.81 -37.71
N PHE A 166 -11.45 -24.84 -36.77
CA PHE A 166 -10.58 -26.00 -36.55
C PHE A 166 -11.29 -27.21 -35.90
N VAL A 167 -12.41 -27.01 -35.22
CA VAL A 167 -13.20 -28.12 -34.62
C VAL A 167 -14.09 -28.80 -35.66
N VAL A 168 -14.56 -28.08 -36.68
CA VAL A 168 -15.42 -28.61 -37.75
C VAL A 168 -14.64 -29.39 -38.83
N THR A 169 -13.32 -29.18 -38.93
CA THR A 169 -12.45 -29.94 -39.85
C THR A 169 -11.56 -30.86 -39.02
N PRO A 170 -11.51 -32.20 -39.21
CA PRO A 170 -10.57 -33.04 -38.47
C PRO A 170 -9.23 -33.19 -39.21
N PRO A 171 -8.08 -32.70 -38.67
CA PRO A 171 -6.77 -33.24 -39.01
C PRO A 171 -6.28 -34.14 -37.88
N ILE A 172 -6.26 -35.44 -38.13
CA ILE A 172 -5.97 -36.49 -37.15
C ILE A 172 -4.47 -36.56 -36.75
N GLU A 173 -3.57 -35.82 -37.42
CA GLU A 173 -2.12 -35.99 -37.22
C GLU A 173 -1.45 -34.89 -36.38
N GLN A 174 -1.84 -33.61 -36.52
CA GLN A 174 -1.21 -32.52 -35.76
C GLN A 174 -1.60 -32.51 -34.27
N LYS A 175 -2.76 -33.09 -33.90
CA LYS A 175 -3.19 -33.20 -32.50
C LYS A 175 -2.28 -34.10 -31.66
N ARG A 176 -1.55 -35.06 -32.25
CA ARG A 176 -0.63 -35.93 -31.49
C ARG A 176 0.64 -35.18 -31.08
N GLN A 177 1.22 -34.37 -31.96
CA GLN A 177 2.43 -33.61 -31.64
C GLN A 177 2.19 -32.50 -30.62
N VAL A 178 1.06 -31.77 -30.74
CA VAL A 178 0.70 -30.72 -29.77
C VAL A 178 0.34 -31.32 -28.41
N LYS A 179 -0.41 -32.43 -28.36
CA LYS A 179 -0.67 -33.14 -27.09
C LYS A 179 0.61 -33.64 -26.42
N VAL A 180 1.59 -34.12 -27.16
CA VAL A 180 2.90 -34.53 -26.60
C VAL A 180 3.67 -33.32 -26.07
N GLN A 181 3.58 -32.16 -26.72
CA GLN A 181 4.22 -30.92 -26.28
C GLN A 181 3.54 -30.34 -25.03
N ASP A 182 2.22 -30.37 -24.99
CA ASP A 182 1.43 -29.94 -23.83
C ASP A 182 1.58 -30.91 -22.66
N GLU A 183 1.66 -32.23 -22.89
CA GLU A 183 2.04 -33.20 -21.86
C GLU A 183 3.44 -32.94 -21.32
N LYS A 184 4.42 -32.58 -22.17
CA LYS A 184 5.76 -32.18 -21.72
C LYS A 184 5.71 -30.90 -20.89
N ARG A 185 4.84 -29.94 -21.23
CA ARG A 185 4.62 -28.71 -20.45
C ARG A 185 3.96 -28.99 -19.11
N LEU A 186 2.91 -29.81 -19.08
CA LEU A 186 2.26 -30.28 -17.85
C LEU A 186 3.24 -31.06 -16.97
N LYS A 187 4.04 -31.96 -17.53
CA LYS A 187 5.12 -32.66 -16.79
C LYS A 187 6.18 -31.69 -16.26
N ASN A 188 6.47 -30.59 -16.95
CA ASN A 188 7.40 -29.56 -16.45
C ASN A 188 6.78 -28.68 -15.36
N ILE A 189 5.48 -28.38 -15.44
CA ILE A 189 4.72 -27.68 -14.39
C ILE A 189 4.59 -28.58 -13.16
N ASP A 190 4.32 -29.87 -13.33
CA ASP A 190 4.29 -30.87 -12.26
C ASP A 190 5.67 -31.06 -11.66
N LYS A 191 6.75 -31.03 -12.46
CA LYS A 191 8.13 -31.02 -11.95
C LYS A 191 8.43 -29.75 -11.15
N LEU A 192 7.97 -28.57 -11.58
CA LEU A 192 8.13 -27.32 -10.85
C LEU A 192 7.30 -27.32 -9.56
N GLN A 193 6.07 -27.85 -9.59
CA GLN A 193 5.25 -28.04 -8.40
C GLN A 193 5.86 -29.06 -7.45
N ALA A 194 6.37 -30.19 -7.95
CA ALA A 194 7.09 -31.19 -7.17
C ALA A 194 8.42 -30.65 -6.62
N PHE A 195 9.11 -29.77 -7.35
CA PHE A 195 10.31 -29.08 -6.88
C PHE A 195 9.95 -28.10 -5.75
N HIS A 196 8.88 -27.31 -5.91
CA HIS A 196 8.32 -26.46 -4.85
C HIS A 196 7.85 -27.29 -3.63
N GLN A 197 7.30 -28.49 -3.84
CA GLN A 197 6.81 -29.38 -2.78
C GLN A 197 7.96 -30.08 -2.04
N LYS A 198 9.03 -30.47 -2.76
CA LYS A 198 10.27 -31.00 -2.18
C LYS A 198 11.05 -29.93 -1.40
N HIS A 199 11.09 -28.70 -1.91
CA HIS A 199 11.69 -27.57 -1.18
C HIS A 199 10.84 -27.07 -0.01
N LYS A 200 9.50 -27.23 -0.04
CA LYS A 200 8.65 -27.07 1.16
C LYS A 200 8.99 -28.09 2.26
N GLY A 201 9.49 -29.28 1.90
CA GLY A 201 9.91 -30.31 2.86
C GLY A 201 11.21 -30.02 3.61
N MET A 202 12.04 -29.09 3.12
CA MET A 202 13.28 -28.69 3.80
C MET A 202 13.12 -27.42 4.66
N THR A 203 12.00 -26.71 4.51
CA THR A 203 11.64 -25.54 5.34
C THR A 203 10.46 -25.80 6.28
N PHE A 204 9.95 -27.04 6.35
CA PHE A 204 8.84 -27.40 7.25
C PHE A 204 8.99 -28.81 7.82
N LYS A 205 10.00 -29.02 8.67
CA LYS A 205 9.81 -29.93 9.82
C LYS A 205 9.03 -29.20 10.92
N GLN A 206 7.80 -28.76 10.62
CA GLN A 206 6.84 -28.31 11.64
C GLN A 206 5.39 -28.16 11.14
N THR A 207 4.87 -29.06 10.32
CA THR A 207 3.41 -29.23 10.19
C THR A 207 3.07 -30.69 9.93
N THR A 208 3.16 -31.50 10.98
CA THR A 208 2.37 -32.72 11.09
C THR A 208 0.93 -32.30 11.32
N TYR A 209 -0.01 -32.89 10.57
CA TYR A 209 -1.44 -32.77 10.76
C TYR A 209 -1.82 -32.98 12.23
N MET A 210 -2.07 -31.89 12.94
CA MET A 210 -2.85 -31.91 14.17
C MET A 210 -4.19 -31.29 13.81
N GLN A 211 -5.27 -32.06 14.02
CA GLN A 211 -6.53 -31.51 14.52
C GLN A 211 -6.23 -30.24 15.29
N VAL A 212 -6.88 -29.11 14.97
CA VAL A 212 -6.73 -27.85 15.71
C VAL A 212 -6.62 -28.16 17.21
N PRO A 213 -5.41 -28.18 17.78
CA PRO A 213 -5.30 -28.27 19.21
C PRO A 213 -5.64 -26.85 19.60
N LYS A 214 -6.66 -26.71 20.43
CA LYS A 214 -6.78 -25.52 21.28
C LYS A 214 -5.37 -25.10 21.68
N PRO A 215 -4.97 -23.84 21.48
CA PRO A 215 -3.60 -23.41 21.68
C PRO A 215 -3.08 -23.96 23.02
N PRO A 216 -1.89 -24.56 23.06
CA PRO A 216 -1.36 -25.12 24.30
C PRO A 216 -1.37 -24.02 25.36
N PRO A 217 -1.72 -24.32 26.62
CA PRO A 217 -1.81 -23.34 27.69
C PRO A 217 -0.40 -22.87 28.07
N TYR A 218 0.22 -22.03 27.24
CA TYR A 218 1.50 -21.37 27.49
C TYR A 218 1.35 -20.16 28.42
N ILE A 219 0.35 -20.19 29.31
CA ILE A 219 0.17 -19.20 30.39
C ILE A 219 -0.24 -19.96 31.65
N SER A 220 0.55 -20.95 32.07
CA SER A 220 0.27 -21.68 33.32
C SER A 220 1.41 -21.57 34.33
N GLN A 221 2.68 -21.75 33.98
CA GLN A 221 3.72 -21.81 35.02
C GLN A 221 4.11 -20.45 35.62
N LEU A 222 4.27 -19.40 34.82
CA LEU A 222 4.58 -18.06 35.32
C LEU A 222 3.38 -17.39 36.02
N SER A 223 2.16 -17.65 35.52
CA SER A 223 0.92 -17.17 36.13
C SER A 223 0.59 -17.93 37.41
N LEU A 224 0.78 -19.26 37.47
CA LEU A 224 0.63 -20.05 38.70
C LEU A 224 1.69 -19.67 39.73
N LYS A 225 2.97 -19.49 39.35
CA LYS A 225 4.02 -19.02 40.26
C LYS A 225 3.70 -17.62 40.81
N LYS A 226 3.25 -16.68 39.96
CA LYS A 226 2.79 -15.36 40.41
C LYS A 226 1.58 -15.45 41.35
N ARG A 227 0.60 -16.31 41.05
CA ARG A 227 -0.59 -16.54 41.92
C ARG A 227 -0.21 -17.16 43.27
N GLN A 228 0.66 -18.16 43.28
CA GLN A 228 1.18 -18.79 44.50
C GLN A 228 2.01 -17.81 45.34
N GLN A 229 2.81 -16.95 44.71
CA GLN A 229 3.57 -15.91 45.42
C GLN A 229 2.64 -14.84 46.02
N GLN A 230 1.54 -14.51 45.33
CA GLN A 230 0.51 -13.61 45.82
C GLN A 230 -0.29 -14.22 46.98
N GLN A 231 -0.61 -15.51 46.91
CA GLN A 231 -1.25 -16.26 48.00
C GLN A 231 -0.33 -16.33 49.23
N LYS A 232 0.96 -16.70 49.07
CA LYS A 232 1.92 -16.69 50.18
C LYS A 232 2.10 -15.30 50.81
N ARG A 233 2.01 -14.21 50.02
CA ARG A 233 2.02 -12.84 50.55
C ARG A 233 0.75 -12.53 51.35
N LYS A 234 -0.42 -12.94 50.87
CA LYS A 234 -1.69 -12.79 51.60
C LYS A 234 -1.71 -13.63 52.89
N GLU A 235 -1.19 -14.85 52.85
CA GLU A 235 -1.06 -15.71 54.04
C GLU A 235 -0.10 -15.11 55.06
N ARG A 236 1.05 -14.57 54.65
CA ARG A 236 1.96 -13.84 55.54
C ARG A 236 1.30 -12.59 56.13
N GLN A 237 0.58 -11.82 55.33
CA GLN A 237 -0.17 -10.66 55.83
C GLN A 237 -1.28 -11.08 56.80
N ALA A 238 -2.00 -12.16 56.51
CA ALA A 238 -3.01 -12.70 57.41
C ALA A 238 -2.40 -13.23 58.71
N GLN A 239 -1.23 -13.89 58.66
CA GLN A 239 -0.48 -14.30 59.85
C GLN A 239 0.00 -13.11 60.67
N ILE A 240 0.52 -12.05 60.03
CA ILE A 240 0.93 -10.82 60.71
C ILE A 240 -0.28 -10.18 61.40
N VAL A 241 -1.39 -10.01 60.69
CA VAL A 241 -2.63 -9.48 61.25
C VAL A 241 -3.17 -10.37 62.38
N GLN A 242 -3.10 -11.69 62.25
CA GLN A 242 -3.49 -12.61 63.32
C GLN A 242 -2.55 -12.50 64.54
N THR A 243 -1.23 -12.35 64.34
CA THR A 243 -0.31 -12.12 65.45
C THR A 243 -0.53 -10.76 66.10
N GLU A 244 -0.86 -9.71 65.33
CA GLU A 244 -1.21 -8.40 65.86
C GLU A 244 -2.55 -8.43 66.61
N ILE A 245 -3.54 -9.17 66.12
CA ILE A 245 -4.82 -9.38 66.81
C ILE A 245 -4.59 -10.18 68.09
N VAL A 246 -3.80 -11.24 68.07
CA VAL A 246 -3.46 -12.02 69.28
C VAL A 246 -2.69 -11.15 70.27
N GLN A 247 -1.72 -10.35 69.81
CA GLN A 247 -1.00 -9.40 70.67
C GLN A 247 -1.94 -8.34 71.25
N PHE A 248 -2.87 -7.84 70.46
CA PHE A 248 -3.89 -6.90 70.90
C PHE A 248 -4.85 -7.54 71.90
N GLU A 249 -5.28 -8.78 71.68
CA GLU A 249 -6.12 -9.53 72.61
C GLU A 249 -5.37 -9.91 73.89
N THR A 250 -4.08 -10.25 73.83
CA THR A 250 -3.27 -10.45 75.03
C THR A 250 -3.07 -9.15 75.78
N ASN A 251 -2.88 -8.03 75.09
CA ASN A 251 -2.79 -6.71 75.74
C ASN A 251 -4.15 -6.31 76.33
N ARG A 252 -5.26 -6.59 75.65
CA ARG A 252 -6.62 -6.36 76.16
C ARG A 252 -6.95 -7.28 77.33
N LYS A 253 -6.54 -8.54 77.28
CA LYS A 253 -6.67 -9.49 78.40
C LYS A 253 -5.73 -9.12 79.54
N MET A 254 -4.52 -8.62 79.32
CA MET A 254 -3.66 -8.07 80.37
C MET A 254 -4.31 -6.83 81.03
N VAL A 255 -4.95 -5.96 80.24
CA VAL A 255 -5.68 -4.79 80.76
C VAL A 255 -6.98 -5.20 81.49
N ILE A 256 -7.68 -6.24 81.04
CA ILE A 256 -8.90 -6.75 81.70
C ILE A 256 -8.55 -7.63 82.91
N THR A 257 -7.47 -8.41 82.89
CA THR A 257 -6.97 -9.18 84.04
C THR A 257 -6.34 -8.26 85.09
N ALA A 258 -5.70 -7.16 84.69
CA ALA A 258 -5.34 -6.07 85.60
C ALA A 258 -6.57 -5.28 86.12
N GLY A 259 -7.69 -5.30 85.38
CA GLY A 259 -8.95 -4.69 85.80
C GLY A 259 -9.91 -5.59 86.60
N LEU A 260 -9.73 -6.92 86.61
CA LEU A 260 -10.63 -7.87 87.29
C LEU A 260 -9.91 -8.90 88.19
N SER A 261 -8.63 -8.72 88.50
CA SER A 261 -7.94 -9.44 89.59
C SER A 261 -6.92 -8.52 90.28
N SER A 262 -7.46 -7.53 90.98
CA SER A 262 -6.84 -6.71 92.04
C SER A 262 -7.95 -5.83 92.65
N SER A 263 -9.05 -6.42 93.17
CA SER A 263 -9.16 -6.70 94.61
C SER A 263 -7.88 -7.27 95.22
N GLY A 264 -7.19 -6.43 95.99
CA GLY A 264 -6.16 -6.87 96.92
C GLY A 264 -4.83 -6.16 96.73
N GLN A 265 -4.66 -5.09 97.49
CA GLN A 265 -3.41 -4.47 97.94
C GLN A 265 -2.84 -3.30 97.12
N SER A 266 -3.06 -2.15 97.75
CA SER A 266 -2.44 -0.83 97.62
C SER A 266 -0.91 -0.81 97.50
N PRO A 267 -0.40 0.28 96.92
CA PRO A 267 0.69 1.03 97.54
C PRO A 267 0.28 2.48 97.78
N ILE A 268 0.08 2.80 99.07
CA ILE A 268 0.68 3.94 99.75
C ILE A 268 0.69 5.23 98.93
N ASP A 269 -0.43 5.96 98.98
CA ASP A 269 -0.44 7.42 98.94
C ASP A 269 -0.51 7.91 100.39
N PHE A 270 0.61 8.45 100.87
CA PHE A 270 0.77 8.99 102.21
C PHE A 270 0.22 10.44 102.22
N SER A 271 -1.10 10.57 102.31
CA SER A 271 -1.76 11.84 102.65
C SER A 271 -2.09 11.87 104.14
N LEU A 272 -1.32 12.67 104.89
CA LEU A 272 -1.48 12.91 106.31
C LEU A 272 -2.71 13.78 106.56
N GLY A 273 -3.84 13.14 106.84
CA GLY A 273 -5.03 13.76 107.40
C GLY A 273 -4.83 14.09 108.87
N SER A 274 -5.03 15.37 109.20
CA SER A 274 -5.24 15.81 110.58
C SER A 274 -6.61 15.37 111.08
N SER A 275 -6.64 14.47 112.06
CA SER A 275 -7.69 14.44 113.08
C SER A 275 -7.15 13.76 114.34
N SER A 276 -6.86 14.60 115.34
CA SER A 276 -7.26 14.41 116.75
C SER A 276 -7.35 12.98 117.30
N GLN A 277 -6.32 12.55 118.04
CA GLN A 277 -6.37 12.18 119.47
C GLN A 277 -5.17 11.31 119.82
N GLY A 278 -4.31 11.84 120.70
CA GLY A 278 -3.19 11.09 121.25
C GLY A 278 -2.30 11.93 122.15
N ARG A 279 -2.78 12.15 123.39
CA ARG A 279 -2.03 12.31 124.66
C ARG A 279 -0.71 13.12 124.72
N ASP A 280 -0.68 14.01 125.70
CA ASP A 280 0.35 14.96 126.17
C ASP A 280 1.83 14.49 126.26
N LEU A 281 2.80 15.43 126.08
CA LEU A 281 3.85 15.90 127.05
C LEU A 281 5.11 16.62 126.41
N LEU A 282 5.28 17.95 126.66
CA LEU A 282 6.49 18.84 126.89
C LEU A 282 7.65 19.21 125.84
N GLY A 283 7.80 20.50 125.42
CA GLY A 283 8.97 21.47 125.59
C GLY A 283 10.21 21.77 124.62
N ARG A 284 10.23 22.91 123.85
CA ARG A 284 11.24 24.06 123.55
C ARG A 284 12.71 24.01 122.89
N GLY A 285 13.01 24.74 121.74
CA GLY A 285 14.15 25.75 121.46
C GLY A 285 15.34 25.70 120.38
N ASN A 286 15.58 26.78 119.53
CA ASN A 286 16.85 27.48 118.98
C ASN A 286 17.54 27.37 117.52
N LYS A 287 18.25 28.45 117.01
CA LYS A 287 18.69 28.82 115.58
C LYS A 287 19.99 29.73 115.43
N VAL A 288 21.09 29.39 114.68
CA VAL A 288 22.12 30.30 113.99
C VAL A 288 23.09 29.51 113.04
N MET A 289 22.96 29.57 111.69
CA MET A 289 23.93 29.07 110.66
C MET A 289 23.51 29.58 109.25
N LEU A 290 23.97 30.75 108.72
CA LEU A 290 23.33 31.33 107.52
C LEU A 290 24.19 32.11 106.47
N GLN A 291 25.47 32.45 106.67
CA GLN A 291 26.15 33.44 105.79
C GLN A 291 27.06 32.87 104.66
N SER A 292 27.90 31.85 104.90
CA SER A 292 28.72 31.23 103.83
C SER A 292 27.89 30.50 102.77
N SER A 293 26.66 30.13 103.12
CA SER A 293 25.66 29.62 102.19
C SER A 293 25.36 30.60 101.05
N ASN A 294 25.53 31.92 101.23
CA ASN A 294 24.94 32.92 100.31
C ASN A 294 25.65 33.05 98.94
N ARG A 295 26.99 33.07 98.87
CA ARG A 295 27.73 33.08 97.58
C ARG A 295 27.57 31.77 96.81
N TYR A 296 27.58 30.65 97.53
CA TYR A 296 27.31 29.33 96.98
C TYR A 296 25.90 29.23 96.40
N ILE A 297 24.90 29.79 97.11
CA ILE A 297 23.51 29.90 96.62
C ILE A 297 23.44 30.75 95.33
N GLN A 298 24.22 31.82 95.19
CA GLN A 298 24.22 32.65 93.97
C GLN A 298 24.78 31.92 92.75
N GLU A 299 25.87 31.18 92.90
CA GLU A 299 26.44 30.35 91.82
C GLU A 299 25.49 29.21 91.44
N ILE A 300 24.79 28.62 92.41
CA ILE A 300 23.72 27.64 92.16
C ILE A 300 22.60 28.29 91.34
N ARG A 301 22.18 29.51 91.68
CA ARG A 301 21.14 30.23 90.93
C ARG A 301 21.56 30.49 89.49
N LYS A 302 22.79 30.95 89.25
CA LYS A 302 23.32 31.17 87.90
C LYS A 302 23.36 29.88 87.08
N ARG A 303 23.82 28.78 87.68
CA ARG A 303 23.81 27.45 87.02
C ARG A 303 22.40 26.94 86.76
N LEU A 304 21.46 27.21 87.66
CA LEU A 304 20.04 26.89 87.45
C LEU A 304 19.45 27.70 86.29
N GLU A 305 19.79 28.97 86.15
CA GLU A 305 19.37 29.82 85.03
C GLU A 305 19.97 29.35 83.69
N GLU A 306 21.27 29.07 83.65
CA GLU A 306 21.95 28.52 82.46
C GLU A 306 21.40 27.14 82.09
N ASN A 307 21.17 26.26 83.07
CA ASN A 307 20.53 24.97 82.86
C ASN A 307 19.09 25.13 82.38
N ALA A 308 18.33 26.11 82.89
CA ALA A 308 16.98 26.38 82.41
C ALA A 308 16.97 26.85 80.96
N ILE A 309 17.94 27.67 80.54
CA ILE A 309 18.11 28.09 79.14
C ILE A 309 18.53 26.88 78.28
N ALA A 310 19.48 26.07 78.72
CA ALA A 310 19.91 24.87 78.01
C ALA A 310 18.79 23.84 77.84
N CYS A 311 17.94 23.65 78.86
CA CYS A 311 16.74 22.83 78.78
C CYS A 311 15.75 23.38 77.76
N LYS A 312 15.44 24.68 77.79
CA LYS A 312 14.55 25.33 76.80
C LYS A 312 15.09 25.22 75.37
N GLU A 313 16.40 25.29 75.19
CA GLU A 313 17.00 25.09 73.86
C GLU A 313 16.96 23.64 73.39
N ARG A 314 17.17 22.68 74.30
CA ARG A 314 17.04 21.24 74.00
C ARG A 314 15.61 20.91 73.61
N GLU A 315 14.64 21.42 74.36
CA GLU A 315 13.22 21.31 74.05
C GLU A 315 12.91 21.90 72.67
N LYS A 316 13.39 23.13 72.37
CA LYS A 316 13.26 23.71 71.01
C LYS A 316 13.95 22.90 69.91
N ARG A 317 15.04 22.16 70.21
CA ARG A 317 15.68 21.26 69.21
C ARG A 317 14.86 19.99 69.03
N GLN A 318 14.30 19.45 70.10
CA GLN A 318 13.39 18.29 70.07
C GLN A 318 12.11 18.63 69.31
N ASP A 319 11.50 19.79 69.59
CA ASP A 319 10.30 20.27 68.89
C ASP A 319 10.58 20.51 67.40
N ARG A 320 11.72 21.13 67.07
CA ARG A 320 12.12 21.33 65.66
C ARG A 320 12.36 20.01 64.94
N PHE A 321 13.06 19.08 65.57
CA PHE A 321 13.28 17.74 65.02
C PHE A 321 11.97 17.00 64.81
N LEU A 322 11.05 17.06 65.78
CA LEU A 322 9.74 16.41 65.69
C LEU A 322 8.90 17.03 64.55
N VAL A 323 8.86 18.35 64.45
CA VAL A 323 8.18 19.05 63.35
C VAL A 323 8.80 18.71 62.00
N GLU A 324 10.12 18.61 61.92
CA GLU A 324 10.83 18.22 60.68
C GLU A 324 10.53 16.77 60.29
N GLN A 325 10.50 15.84 61.25
CA GLN A 325 10.07 14.45 61.01
C GLN A 325 8.63 14.37 60.52
N LEU A 326 7.72 15.14 61.13
CA LEU A 326 6.31 15.21 60.69
C LEU A 326 6.20 15.77 59.27
N LYS A 327 6.95 16.83 58.93
CA LYS A 327 6.99 17.40 57.57
C LYS A 327 7.53 16.42 56.54
N VAL A 328 8.58 15.66 56.86
CA VAL A 328 9.12 14.63 55.97
C VAL A 328 8.09 13.52 55.74
N HIS A 329 7.41 13.08 56.79
CA HIS A 329 6.36 12.07 56.69
C HIS A 329 5.18 12.58 55.84
N GLU A 330 4.72 13.81 56.07
CA GLU A 330 3.67 14.45 55.28
C GLU A 330 4.05 14.57 53.80
N ALA A 331 5.24 15.07 53.49
CA ALA A 331 5.75 15.15 52.12
C ALA A 331 5.84 13.78 51.45
N GLN A 332 6.22 12.73 52.20
CA GLN A 332 6.24 11.37 51.68
C GLN A 332 4.83 10.84 51.38
N GLU A 333 3.85 11.16 52.22
CA GLU A 333 2.45 10.81 51.96
C GLU A 333 1.89 11.56 50.74
N GLU A 334 2.20 12.84 50.61
CA GLU A 334 1.83 13.66 49.45
C GLU A 334 2.43 13.09 48.17
N ALA A 335 3.73 12.79 48.13
CA ALA A 335 4.38 12.16 46.98
C ALA A 335 3.74 10.81 46.62
N ARG A 336 3.34 10.01 47.62
CA ARG A 336 2.61 8.75 47.39
C ARG A 336 1.22 9.01 46.80
N ARG A 337 0.49 10.02 47.27
CA ARG A 337 -0.82 10.42 46.73
C ARG A 337 -0.68 10.93 45.29
N GLU A 338 0.32 11.76 45.03
CA GLU A 338 0.65 12.28 43.70
C GLU A 338 1.01 11.14 42.73
N GLU A 339 1.88 10.21 43.12
CA GLU A 339 2.20 9.04 42.30
C GLU A 339 0.96 8.21 41.95
N GLN A 340 0.06 8.02 42.92
CA GLN A 340 -1.19 7.29 42.67
C GLN A 340 -2.10 8.07 41.72
N LEU A 341 -2.16 9.39 41.86
CA LEU A 341 -2.92 10.25 40.96
C LEU A 341 -2.34 10.19 39.54
N VAL A 342 -1.02 10.32 39.39
CA VAL A 342 -0.33 10.18 38.10
C VAL A 342 -0.60 8.81 37.48
N LYS A 343 -0.50 7.71 38.24
CA LYS A 343 -0.80 6.36 37.74
C LYS A 343 -2.27 6.17 37.33
N ARG A 344 -3.21 6.88 37.97
CA ARG A 344 -4.63 6.87 37.58
C ARG A 344 -4.87 7.72 36.32
N LEU A 345 -4.25 8.89 36.23
CA LEU A 345 -4.37 9.82 35.10
C LEU A 345 -3.67 9.30 33.84
N THR A 346 -2.52 8.64 33.98
CA THR A 346 -1.72 8.06 32.88
C THR A 346 -2.12 6.63 32.54
N ARG A 347 -3.15 6.09 33.20
CA ARG A 347 -3.65 4.75 32.91
C ARG A 347 -4.22 4.74 31.50
N GLN A 348 -3.50 4.07 30.60
CA GLN A 348 -3.98 3.84 29.24
C GLN A 348 -5.38 3.24 29.27
N THR A 349 -6.27 3.80 28.46
CA THR A 349 -7.58 3.21 28.25
C THR A 349 -7.44 1.85 27.56
N GLN A 350 -8.38 0.92 27.80
CA GLN A 350 -8.36 -0.37 27.08
C GLN A 350 -8.41 -0.18 25.55
N GLN A 351 -8.99 0.94 25.10
CA GLN A 351 -9.04 1.32 23.70
C GLN A 351 -7.66 1.73 23.19
N GLU A 352 -6.89 2.53 23.91
CA GLU A 352 -5.50 2.86 23.54
C GLU A 352 -4.62 1.61 23.44
N GLN A 353 -4.77 0.65 24.35
CA GLN A 353 -4.03 -0.61 24.29
C GLN A 353 -4.39 -1.43 23.04
N ARG A 354 -5.68 -1.49 22.70
CA ARG A 354 -6.15 -2.15 21.46
C ARG A 354 -5.65 -1.42 20.21
N LEU A 355 -5.67 -0.09 20.22
CA LEU A 355 -5.12 0.71 19.12
C LEU A 355 -3.61 0.49 18.98
N ALA A 356 -2.87 0.43 20.08
CA ALA A 356 -1.43 0.18 20.07
C ALA A 356 -1.08 -1.19 19.48
N THR A 357 -1.81 -2.25 19.86
CA THR A 357 -1.60 -3.59 19.29
C THR A 357 -1.96 -3.64 17.81
N GLN A 358 -3.07 -3.02 17.39
CA GLN A 358 -3.44 -2.89 15.98
C GLN A 358 -2.40 -2.11 15.17
N LEU A 359 -1.91 -0.99 15.70
CA LEU A 359 -0.86 -0.19 15.06
C LEU A 359 0.44 -0.99 14.92
N LEU A 360 0.82 -1.78 15.92
CA LEU A 360 1.98 -2.66 15.85
C LEU A 360 1.83 -3.73 14.77
N GLN A 361 0.64 -4.35 14.68
CA GLN A 361 0.31 -5.32 13.63
C GLN A 361 0.38 -4.67 12.23
N ILE A 362 -0.19 -3.48 12.07
CA ILE A 362 -0.15 -2.72 10.81
C ILE A 362 1.29 -2.37 10.43
N ARG A 363 2.13 -1.94 11.38
CA ARG A 363 3.55 -1.68 11.11
C ARG A 363 4.27 -2.94 10.63
N MET A 364 4.06 -4.07 11.30
CA MET A 364 4.65 -5.35 10.88
C MET A 364 4.18 -5.76 9.48
N GLN A 365 2.89 -5.63 9.17
CA GLN A 365 2.36 -5.90 7.82
C GLN A 365 2.96 -4.97 6.77
N LYS A 366 3.14 -3.68 7.09
CA LYS A 366 3.77 -2.70 6.19
C LYS A 366 5.22 -3.06 5.89
N GLU A 367 5.99 -3.49 6.89
CA GLU A 367 7.37 -3.95 6.65
C GLU A 367 7.41 -5.19 5.75
N VAL A 368 6.52 -6.16 5.95
CA VAL A 368 6.41 -7.33 5.05
C VAL A 368 6.05 -6.91 3.62
N ILE A 369 5.17 -5.93 3.43
CA ILE A 369 4.85 -5.40 2.08
C ILE A 369 6.07 -4.72 1.46
N ARG A 370 6.84 -3.96 2.26
CA ARG A 370 8.07 -3.30 1.82
C ARG A 370 9.13 -4.32 1.40
N GLU A 371 9.37 -5.34 2.22
CA GLU A 371 10.30 -6.42 1.91
C GLU A 371 9.89 -7.19 0.66
N ASN A 372 8.60 -7.53 0.53
CA ASN A 372 8.07 -8.19 -0.67
C ASN A 372 8.23 -7.33 -1.92
N ARG A 373 8.07 -6.01 -1.81
CA ARG A 373 8.30 -5.08 -2.91
C ARG A 373 9.78 -5.07 -3.32
N LEU A 374 10.68 -4.91 -2.35
CA LEU A 374 12.13 -4.94 -2.60
C LEU A 374 12.57 -6.26 -3.23
N PHE A 375 12.05 -7.38 -2.72
CA PHE A 375 12.34 -8.71 -3.25
C PHE A 375 11.90 -8.85 -4.71
N ARG A 376 10.69 -8.38 -5.06
CA ARG A 376 10.22 -8.37 -6.46
C ARG A 376 11.07 -7.46 -7.34
N GLU A 377 11.44 -6.28 -6.85
CA GLU A 377 12.30 -5.34 -7.58
C GLU A 377 13.67 -5.97 -7.87
N GLN A 378 14.27 -6.67 -6.90
CA GLN A 378 15.51 -7.42 -7.08
C GLN A 378 15.36 -8.54 -8.12
N GLN A 379 14.27 -9.32 -8.06
CA GLN A 379 14.01 -10.35 -9.06
C GLN A 379 13.86 -9.78 -10.48
N TYR A 380 13.19 -8.63 -10.63
CA TYR A 380 13.08 -7.96 -11.92
C TYR A 380 14.42 -7.40 -12.39
N GLN A 381 15.24 -6.86 -11.49
CA GLN A 381 16.60 -6.42 -11.81
C GLN A 381 17.44 -7.59 -12.33
N GLN A 382 17.50 -8.70 -11.59
CA GLN A 382 18.23 -9.89 -12.00
C GLN A 382 17.73 -10.47 -13.33
N ARG A 383 16.42 -10.39 -13.59
CA ARG A 383 15.87 -10.82 -14.88
C ARG A 383 16.30 -9.88 -16.00
N ARG A 384 16.24 -8.55 -15.79
CA ARG A 384 16.72 -7.56 -16.78
C ARG A 384 18.20 -7.71 -17.08
N GLU A 385 19.03 -7.95 -16.07
CA GLU A 385 20.46 -8.18 -16.24
C GLU A 385 20.73 -9.43 -17.09
N ARG A 386 20.01 -10.53 -16.82
CA ARG A 386 20.11 -11.74 -17.65
C ARG A 386 19.62 -11.51 -19.07
N ASP A 387 18.46 -10.88 -19.24
CA ASP A 387 17.92 -10.58 -20.56
C ASP A 387 18.89 -9.68 -21.36
N PHE A 388 19.57 -8.75 -20.68
CA PHE A 388 20.60 -7.89 -21.26
C PHE A 388 21.86 -8.67 -21.68
N GLN A 389 22.35 -9.56 -20.81
CA GLN A 389 23.48 -10.45 -21.13
C GLN A 389 23.15 -11.35 -22.32
N GLU A 390 21.97 -11.98 -22.32
CA GLU A 390 21.54 -12.82 -23.44
C GLU A 390 21.40 -12.02 -24.75
N ALA A 391 20.99 -10.75 -24.69
CA ALA A 391 20.95 -9.88 -25.87
C ALA A 391 22.36 -9.61 -26.41
N LEU A 392 23.32 -9.29 -25.53
CA LEU A 392 24.72 -9.10 -25.92
C LEU A 392 25.32 -10.36 -26.54
N ASP A 393 25.06 -11.53 -25.96
CA ASP A 393 25.55 -12.80 -26.49
C ASP A 393 24.96 -13.11 -27.88
N ARG A 394 23.67 -12.82 -28.08
CA ARG A 394 23.01 -12.97 -29.39
C ARG A 394 23.61 -12.03 -30.42
N GLU A 395 23.80 -10.75 -30.08
CA GLU A 395 24.44 -9.78 -30.97
C GLU A 395 25.88 -10.17 -31.31
N ALA A 396 26.65 -10.64 -30.33
CA ALA A 396 28.00 -11.14 -30.53
C ALA A 396 28.03 -12.35 -31.46
N ALA A 397 27.10 -13.30 -31.31
CA ALA A 397 26.98 -14.47 -32.19
C ALA A 397 26.64 -14.07 -33.63
N LEU A 398 25.67 -13.15 -33.81
CA LEU A 398 25.33 -12.63 -35.13
C LEU A 398 26.50 -11.88 -35.78
N ALA A 399 27.24 -11.09 -35.00
CA ALA A 399 28.43 -10.41 -35.49
C ALA A 399 29.54 -11.38 -35.90
N GLN A 400 29.70 -12.50 -35.18
CA GLN A 400 30.63 -13.57 -35.58
C GLN A 400 30.20 -14.27 -36.87
N GLN A 401 28.92 -14.61 -37.00
CA GLN A 401 28.38 -15.19 -38.23
C GLN A 401 28.59 -14.24 -39.43
N ALA A 402 28.25 -12.96 -39.29
CA ALA A 402 28.48 -11.97 -40.33
C ALA A 402 29.97 -11.81 -40.72
N LYS A 403 30.91 -12.01 -39.78
CA LYS A 403 32.35 -12.04 -40.09
C LYS A 403 32.73 -13.27 -40.92
N LEU A 404 32.17 -14.43 -40.61
CA LEU A 404 32.41 -15.65 -41.37
C LEU A 404 31.82 -15.54 -42.78
N ASP A 405 30.57 -15.08 -42.90
CA ASP A 405 29.89 -14.90 -44.19
C ASP A 405 30.68 -13.93 -45.09
N ARG A 406 31.10 -12.78 -44.55
CA ARG A 406 31.96 -11.83 -45.27
C ARG A 406 33.29 -12.47 -45.71
N ALA A 407 33.90 -13.29 -44.86
CA ALA A 407 35.14 -13.97 -45.23
C ALA A 407 34.91 -15.00 -46.35
N GLU A 408 33.76 -15.67 -46.36
CA GLU A 408 33.38 -16.57 -47.45
C GLU A 408 33.08 -15.83 -48.75
N GLU A 409 32.40 -14.68 -48.69
CA GLU A 409 32.16 -13.81 -49.85
C GLU A 409 33.48 -13.37 -50.46
N ILE A 410 34.41 -12.86 -49.65
CA ILE A 410 35.75 -12.48 -50.10
C ILE A 410 36.48 -13.65 -50.77
N LYS A 411 36.38 -14.87 -50.21
CA LYS A 411 36.98 -16.06 -50.83
C LYS A 411 36.37 -16.35 -52.21
N LYS A 412 35.04 -16.30 -52.34
CA LYS A 412 34.34 -16.51 -53.62
C LYS A 412 34.74 -15.46 -54.66
N GLU A 413 34.86 -14.20 -54.24
CA GLU A 413 35.33 -13.10 -55.11
C GLU A 413 36.77 -13.30 -55.58
N LEU A 414 37.66 -13.74 -54.68
CA LEU A 414 39.05 -14.07 -55.03
C LEU A 414 39.13 -15.24 -56.01
N GLU A 415 38.38 -16.32 -55.77
CA GLU A 415 38.29 -17.45 -56.69
C GLU A 415 37.81 -17.01 -58.07
N PHE A 416 36.79 -16.14 -58.12
CA PHE A 416 36.27 -15.60 -59.38
C PHE A 416 37.31 -14.74 -60.12
N CYS A 417 38.00 -13.84 -59.41
CA CYS A 417 39.08 -13.04 -59.96
C CYS A 417 40.19 -13.93 -60.54
N ASN A 418 40.56 -15.00 -59.83
CA ASN A 418 41.57 -15.96 -60.26
C ASN A 418 41.14 -16.69 -61.54
N ARG A 419 39.87 -17.16 -61.63
CA ARG A 419 39.35 -17.80 -62.84
C ARG A 419 39.41 -16.86 -64.04
N ILE A 420 39.00 -15.60 -63.88
CA ILE A 420 39.09 -14.58 -64.94
C ILE A 420 40.54 -14.35 -65.34
N ALA A 421 41.48 -14.31 -64.39
CA ALA A 421 42.89 -14.13 -64.68
C ALA A 421 43.44 -15.29 -65.53
N VAL A 422 43.11 -16.54 -65.18
CA VAL A 422 43.49 -17.73 -65.95
C VAL A 422 42.83 -17.74 -67.34
N GLU A 423 41.56 -17.39 -67.46
CA GLU A 423 40.92 -17.27 -68.77
C GLU A 423 41.57 -16.19 -69.62
N ARG A 424 41.96 -15.06 -69.04
CA ARG A 424 42.66 -13.98 -69.74
C ARG A 424 44.02 -14.45 -70.25
N THR A 425 44.79 -15.20 -69.47
CA THR A 425 46.08 -15.75 -69.93
C THR A 425 45.88 -16.78 -71.04
N GLN A 426 44.89 -17.67 -70.92
CA GLN A 426 44.53 -18.63 -71.96
C GLN A 426 44.06 -17.94 -73.25
N ARG A 427 43.21 -16.90 -73.16
CA ARG A 427 42.78 -16.10 -74.32
C ARG A 427 43.96 -15.43 -75.00
N LYS A 428 44.91 -14.86 -74.24
CA LYS A 428 46.14 -14.30 -74.81
C LYS A 428 46.94 -15.37 -75.54
N TYR A 429 47.17 -16.54 -74.90
CA TYR A 429 47.87 -17.66 -75.53
C TYR A 429 47.21 -18.11 -76.82
N LYS A 430 45.88 -18.32 -76.83
CA LYS A 430 45.12 -18.71 -78.04
C LYS A 430 45.25 -17.67 -79.15
N LYS A 431 45.12 -16.38 -78.84
CA LYS A 431 45.32 -15.30 -79.82
C LYS A 431 46.72 -15.34 -80.42
N HIS A 432 47.76 -15.49 -79.59
CA HIS A 432 49.13 -15.60 -80.07
C HIS A 432 49.32 -16.85 -80.94
N PHE A 433 48.75 -17.99 -80.54
CA PHE A 433 48.81 -19.23 -81.29
C PHE A 433 48.10 -19.13 -82.66
N GLU A 434 46.88 -18.58 -82.70
CA GLU A 434 46.11 -18.36 -83.93
C GLU A 434 46.85 -17.41 -84.88
N ASN A 435 47.45 -16.33 -84.35
CA ASN A 435 48.27 -15.42 -85.15
C ASN A 435 49.49 -16.15 -85.75
N CYS A 436 50.25 -16.90 -84.95
CA CYS A 436 51.41 -17.66 -85.44
C CYS A 436 50.99 -18.72 -86.47
N ARG A 437 49.87 -19.41 -86.25
CA ARG A 437 49.31 -20.39 -87.18
C ARG A 437 48.95 -19.73 -88.52
N GLY A 438 48.29 -18.57 -88.49
CA GLY A 438 47.94 -17.82 -89.70
C GLY A 438 49.16 -17.37 -90.49
N ILE A 439 50.24 -16.94 -89.83
CA ILE A 439 51.52 -16.62 -90.48
C ILE A 439 52.11 -17.88 -91.15
N LEU A 440 52.09 -19.02 -90.46
CA LEU A 440 52.57 -20.30 -90.99
C LEU A 440 51.77 -20.76 -92.22
N GLU A 441 50.44 -20.62 -92.18
CA GLU A 441 49.56 -20.92 -93.31
C GLU A 441 49.87 -20.01 -94.50
N GLN A 442 50.08 -18.71 -94.29
CA GLN A 442 50.51 -17.79 -95.37
C GLN A 442 51.86 -18.15 -95.97
N ILE A 443 52.84 -18.57 -95.15
CA ILE A 443 54.15 -19.04 -95.65
C ILE A 443 53.98 -20.31 -96.47
N MET A 444 53.15 -21.25 -96.00
CA MET A 444 52.85 -22.49 -96.71
C MET A 444 52.14 -22.19 -98.03
N ASP A 445 51.11 -21.34 -98.03
CA ASP A 445 50.40 -20.91 -99.24
C ASP A 445 51.34 -20.26 -100.25
N LEU A 446 52.24 -19.37 -99.79
CA LEU A 446 53.26 -18.79 -100.65
C LEU A 446 54.16 -19.87 -101.26
N ALA A 447 54.64 -20.82 -100.44
CA ALA A 447 55.46 -21.93 -100.91
C ALA A 447 54.72 -22.82 -101.91
N THR A 448 53.44 -23.12 -101.67
CA THR A 448 52.57 -23.89 -102.58
C THR A 448 52.35 -23.13 -103.88
N LYS A 449 52.06 -21.82 -103.83
CA LYS A 449 51.89 -20.97 -105.02
C LYS A 449 53.18 -20.84 -105.84
N VAL A 450 54.34 -20.73 -105.19
CA VAL A 450 55.65 -20.77 -105.87
C VAL A 450 55.89 -22.14 -106.50
N GLY A 451 55.52 -23.23 -105.83
CA GLY A 451 55.58 -24.59 -106.38
C GLY A 451 54.67 -24.76 -107.61
N GLU A 452 53.41 -24.33 -107.52
CA GLU A 452 52.45 -24.31 -108.62
C GLU A 452 52.95 -23.44 -109.78
N TYR A 453 53.49 -22.25 -109.50
CA TYR A 453 54.07 -21.36 -110.51
C TYR A 453 55.27 -22.00 -111.22
N ARG A 454 56.15 -22.69 -110.50
CA ARG A 454 57.26 -23.45 -111.10
C ARG A 454 56.77 -24.61 -111.99
N LEU A 455 55.69 -25.28 -111.60
CA LEU A 455 55.07 -26.36 -112.40
C LEU A 455 54.39 -25.81 -113.67
N LEU A 456 53.67 -24.70 -113.55
CA LEU A 456 52.97 -24.04 -114.67
C LEU A 456 53.94 -23.39 -115.66
N ASN A 457 55.02 -22.78 -115.18
CA ASN A 457 56.09 -22.20 -116.00
C ASN A 457 57.22 -23.19 -116.27
N GLY A 458 56.90 -24.49 -116.36
CA GLY A 458 57.82 -25.58 -116.73
C GLY A 458 58.31 -25.50 -118.18
N LYS A 459 58.85 -24.35 -118.59
CA LYS A 459 59.78 -24.07 -119.71
C LYS A 459 60.10 -22.56 -119.63
N TYR A 460 61.38 -22.22 -119.57
CA TYR A 460 61.97 -20.88 -119.38
C TYR A 460 61.88 -20.41 -117.91
N VAL A 461 62.92 -20.54 -117.08
CA VAL A 461 64.20 -19.83 -117.18
C VAL A 461 65.19 -20.50 -116.20
N THR A 462 66.42 -20.71 -116.70
CA THR A 462 67.67 -21.03 -115.98
C THR A 462 68.09 -19.95 -115.02
#